data_AF-X1TZ20-F1
#
_entry.id   AF-X1TZ20-F1
#
_cell.length_a   1.000
_cell.length_b   1.000
_cell.length_c   1.000
_cell.angle_alpha   90.00
_cell.angle_beta   90.00
_cell.angle_gamma   90.00
#
_symmetry.space_group_name_H-M   'P 1'
#
loop_
_entity.id
_entity.type
_entity.pdbx_description
1 polymer ?
#
loop_
_entity_poly.entity_id
_entity_poly.type
_entity_poly.pdbx_seq_one_letter_code
_entity_poly.pdbx_strand_id
1 'polypeptide(L)'
;MNKEELSTATLTGAEVIEGKDKFIVPGYIDIHVHGGGGSDVMDGDYKAINQIAITHSHFGTTAFLPTTMTMSKDKIIRSLRSICEAVKKGTTGAEILGIHMEGPYINPEKKGAQKEEDIKKISIEEFLEFNQASGNLIRLVTIAPEMPGAIELIKYLYKQGIIASVGHSNATYAQVQAGIQAGLSHVTHTFNAMRGLHHREPGVVGAALSSPELTVEIVADGIHVHTVVMKILIQTKENEKIVLITDAMRAACLKEG
;
A
#
# COMPACT_ATOMS: atom_id res chain seq x y z
N MET A 1 -2.54 -25.95 -23.21
CA MET A 1 -3.87 -26.48 -22.88
C MET A 1 -4.63 -26.65 -24.18
N ASN A 2 -4.95 -27.88 -24.56
CA ASN A 2 -5.82 -28.13 -25.72
C ASN A 2 -7.23 -27.64 -25.42
N LYS A 3 -7.89 -27.05 -26.42
CA LYS A 3 -9.24 -26.46 -26.35
C LYS A 3 -10.38 -27.45 -26.05
N GLU A 4 -10.09 -28.73 -25.83
CA GLU A 4 -11.10 -29.80 -25.87
C GLU A 4 -11.54 -30.39 -24.52
N GLU A 5 -11.03 -29.90 -23.37
CA GLU A 5 -11.36 -30.50 -22.06
C GLU A 5 -12.04 -29.55 -21.04
N LEU A 6 -12.71 -28.50 -21.49
CA LEU A 6 -13.77 -27.89 -20.67
C LEU A 6 -15.07 -28.62 -21.00
N SER A 7 -15.24 -29.81 -20.41
CA SER A 7 -16.47 -30.58 -20.54
C SER A 7 -17.65 -29.70 -20.14
N THR A 8 -18.64 -29.60 -21.03
CA THR A 8 -19.90 -28.91 -20.83
C THR A 8 -20.68 -29.56 -19.69
N ALA A 9 -20.37 -29.18 -18.45
CA ALA A 9 -21.33 -29.31 -17.37
C ALA A 9 -22.53 -28.46 -17.77
N THR A 10 -23.70 -29.08 -17.94
CA THR A 10 -24.94 -28.39 -18.28
C THR A 10 -25.34 -27.53 -17.08
N LEU A 11 -24.80 -26.31 -17.00
CA LEU A 11 -25.18 -25.31 -16.01
C LEU A 11 -26.57 -24.80 -16.37
N THR A 12 -27.62 -25.44 -15.86
CA THR A 12 -29.00 -25.01 -16.08
C THR A 12 -29.27 -23.72 -15.28
N GLY A 13 -29.65 -22.65 -15.97
CA GLY A 13 -30.04 -21.37 -15.34
C GLY A 13 -28.92 -20.34 -15.17
N ALA A 14 -27.71 -20.62 -15.66
CA ALA A 14 -26.62 -19.65 -15.70
C ALA A 14 -26.52 -18.96 -17.07
N GLU A 15 -26.15 -17.67 -17.08
CA GLU A 15 -25.77 -16.96 -18.30
C GLU A 15 -24.32 -17.31 -18.67
N VAL A 16 -24.09 -17.73 -19.92
CA VAL A 16 -22.75 -18.01 -20.44
C VAL A 16 -22.22 -16.75 -21.12
N ILE A 17 -21.10 -16.22 -20.60
CA ILE A 17 -20.40 -15.07 -21.19
C ILE A 17 -19.15 -15.57 -21.92
N GLU A 18 -19.12 -15.41 -23.24
CA GLU A 18 -17.96 -15.82 -24.05
C GLU A 18 -16.80 -14.80 -23.95
N GLY A 19 -15.67 -15.24 -23.40
CA GLY A 19 -14.47 -14.41 -23.22
C GLY A 19 -13.70 -14.07 -24.50
N LYS A 20 -13.93 -14.78 -25.62
CA LYS A 20 -13.20 -14.62 -26.91
C LYS A 20 -11.68 -14.44 -26.72
N ASP A 21 -11.05 -13.50 -27.41
CA ASP A 21 -9.60 -13.19 -27.37
C ASP A 21 -9.16 -12.40 -26.12
N LYS A 22 -9.92 -12.48 -25.03
CA LYS A 22 -9.61 -11.80 -23.76
C LYS A 22 -9.01 -12.77 -22.76
N PHE A 23 -8.29 -12.21 -21.80
CA PHE A 23 -7.83 -12.95 -20.63
C PHE A 23 -8.84 -12.80 -19.49
N ILE A 24 -9.13 -13.90 -18.82
CA ILE A 24 -9.76 -13.90 -17.51
C ILE A 24 -8.64 -14.10 -16.49
N VAL A 25 -8.49 -13.13 -15.59
CA VAL A 25 -7.49 -13.15 -14.52
C VAL A 25 -8.20 -12.97 -13.18
N PRO A 26 -7.58 -13.37 -12.05
CA PRO A 26 -8.04 -12.94 -10.74
C PRO A 26 -8.15 -11.42 -10.68
N GLY A 27 -9.15 -10.90 -9.97
CA GLY A 27 -9.27 -9.46 -9.75
C GLY A 27 -8.06 -8.93 -8.98
N TYR A 28 -7.64 -7.70 -9.32
CA TYR A 28 -6.45 -7.10 -8.72
C TYR A 28 -6.71 -6.70 -7.26
N ILE A 29 -5.66 -6.81 -6.44
CA ILE A 29 -5.64 -6.31 -5.07
C ILE A 29 -4.65 -5.17 -5.01
N ASP A 30 -5.14 -3.95 -4.79
CA ASP A 30 -4.28 -2.78 -4.65
C ASP A 30 -4.11 -2.40 -3.17
N ILE A 31 -2.91 -2.59 -2.65
CA ILE A 31 -2.62 -2.41 -1.23
C ILE A 31 -2.18 -0.99 -0.87
N HIS A 32 -2.13 -0.07 -1.84
CA HIS A 32 -1.69 1.30 -1.63
C HIS A 32 -2.45 2.27 -2.55
N VAL A 33 -3.53 2.86 -2.02
CA VAL A 33 -4.45 3.75 -2.74
C VAL A 33 -4.90 4.91 -1.86
N HIS A 34 -4.51 6.14 -2.20
CA HIS A 34 -4.96 7.36 -1.50
C HIS A 34 -6.28 7.92 -2.01
N GLY A 35 -6.62 7.69 -3.28
CA GLY A 35 -7.78 8.32 -3.91
C GLY A 35 -8.15 7.78 -5.30
N GLY A 36 -9.13 8.46 -5.90
CA GLY A 36 -9.62 8.17 -7.25
C GLY A 36 -11.00 8.77 -7.51
N GLY A 37 -11.25 9.15 -8.76
CA GLY A 37 -12.57 9.65 -9.19
C GLY A 37 -12.96 10.97 -8.53
N GLY A 38 -11.98 11.81 -8.18
CA GLY A 38 -12.20 13.08 -7.50
C GLY A 38 -12.31 12.99 -5.97
N SER A 39 -12.22 11.79 -5.40
CA SER A 39 -12.27 11.56 -3.95
C SER A 39 -10.91 11.15 -3.38
N ASP A 40 -10.71 11.42 -2.09
CA ASP A 40 -9.49 11.09 -1.33
C ASP A 40 -9.85 10.43 0.00
N VAL A 41 -9.05 9.47 0.45
CA VAL A 41 -9.24 8.77 1.74
C VAL A 41 -9.25 9.76 2.91
N MET A 42 -8.53 10.88 2.80
CA MET A 42 -8.47 11.92 3.81
C MET A 42 -9.66 12.89 3.79
N ASP A 43 -10.60 12.77 2.84
CA ASP A 43 -11.87 13.52 2.87
C ASP A 43 -12.71 13.11 4.11
N GLY A 44 -12.51 11.89 4.61
CA GLY A 44 -12.97 11.45 5.92
C GLY A 44 -14.47 11.24 6.01
N ASP A 45 -15.08 10.69 4.96
CA ASP A 45 -16.47 10.27 4.92
C ASP A 45 -16.68 9.04 4.03
N TYR A 46 -17.79 8.34 4.27
CA TYR A 46 -18.16 7.12 3.55
C TYR A 46 -18.28 7.32 2.02
N LYS A 47 -18.77 8.48 1.56
CA LYS A 47 -19.02 8.71 0.13
C LYS A 47 -17.71 8.75 -0.63
N ALA A 48 -16.69 9.41 -0.08
CA ALA A 48 -15.35 9.43 -0.67
C ALA A 48 -14.76 8.02 -0.80
N ILE A 49 -14.81 7.22 0.28
CA ILE A 49 -14.31 5.84 0.26
C ILE A 49 -15.05 4.98 -0.76
N ASN A 50 -16.39 5.07 -0.83
CA ASN A 50 -17.18 4.32 -1.80
C ASN A 50 -16.89 4.75 -3.24
N GLN A 51 -16.67 6.05 -3.48
CA GLN A 51 -16.31 6.56 -4.81
C GLN A 51 -14.95 6.04 -5.26
N ILE A 52 -13.97 5.95 -4.36
CA ILE A 52 -12.65 5.35 -4.65
C ILE A 52 -12.84 3.87 -5.02
N ALA A 53 -13.59 3.11 -4.22
CA ALA A 53 -13.88 1.70 -4.48
C ALA A 53 -14.53 1.47 -5.86
N ILE A 54 -15.53 2.28 -6.22
CA ILE A 54 -16.18 2.23 -7.54
C ILE A 54 -15.19 2.58 -8.64
N THR A 55 -14.37 3.61 -8.45
CA THR A 55 -13.44 4.08 -9.48
C THR A 55 -12.46 2.99 -9.85
N HIS A 56 -11.78 2.41 -8.85
CA HIS A 56 -10.79 1.36 -9.07
C HIS A 56 -11.39 0.06 -9.61
N SER A 57 -12.64 -0.28 -9.26
CA SER A 57 -13.30 -1.48 -9.80
C SER A 57 -13.55 -1.44 -11.30
N HIS A 58 -13.70 -0.24 -11.89
CA HIS A 58 -13.80 -0.12 -13.35
C HIS A 58 -12.53 -0.53 -14.09
N PHE A 59 -11.39 -0.62 -13.39
CA PHE A 59 -10.07 -0.97 -13.94
C PHE A 59 -9.57 -2.35 -13.49
N GLY A 60 -10.45 -3.17 -12.89
CA GLY A 60 -10.16 -4.55 -12.53
C GLY A 60 -9.69 -4.76 -11.09
N THR A 61 -9.54 -3.70 -10.29
CA THR A 61 -9.29 -3.83 -8.85
C THR A 61 -10.55 -4.30 -8.15
N THR A 62 -10.54 -5.51 -7.60
CA THR A 62 -11.68 -6.07 -6.88
C THR A 62 -11.57 -5.91 -5.37
N ALA A 63 -10.36 -5.66 -4.86
CA ALA A 63 -10.15 -5.40 -3.45
C ALA A 63 -8.97 -4.43 -3.24
N PHE A 64 -8.96 -3.68 -2.13
CA PHE A 64 -7.91 -2.69 -1.89
C PHE A 64 -7.72 -2.35 -0.41
N LEU A 65 -6.61 -1.65 -0.12
CA LEU A 65 -6.36 -0.98 1.16
C LEU A 65 -6.44 0.55 0.97
N PRO A 66 -7.53 1.22 1.38
CA PRO A 66 -7.54 2.68 1.46
C PRO A 66 -6.39 3.16 2.35
N THR A 67 -5.61 4.10 1.80
CA THR A 67 -4.34 4.53 2.38
C THR A 67 -4.41 5.95 2.90
N THR A 68 -4.14 6.12 4.19
CA THR A 68 -4.10 7.45 4.81
C THR A 68 -2.84 8.20 4.41
N MET A 69 -2.87 9.54 4.51
CA MET A 69 -1.69 10.40 4.40
C MET A 69 -1.26 10.94 5.77
N THR A 70 -0.03 11.42 5.86
CA THR A 70 0.45 12.20 7.01
C THR A 70 -0.34 13.50 7.13
N MET A 71 -1.18 13.59 8.15
CA MET A 71 -1.99 14.74 8.51
C MET A 71 -2.12 14.85 10.04
N SER A 72 -2.77 15.91 10.52
CA SER A 72 -3.12 16.05 11.94
C SER A 72 -3.86 14.83 12.50
N LYS A 73 -3.68 14.58 13.81
CA LYS A 73 -4.26 13.41 14.51
C LYS A 73 -5.76 13.26 14.24
N ASP A 74 -6.49 14.36 14.35
CA ASP A 74 -7.95 14.37 14.21
C ASP A 74 -8.40 14.01 12.79
N LYS A 75 -7.64 14.44 11.77
CA LYS A 75 -7.92 14.09 10.37
C LYS A 75 -7.67 12.62 10.11
N ILE A 76 -6.57 12.06 10.62
CA ILE A 76 -6.28 10.63 10.53
C ILE A 76 -7.40 9.83 11.22
N ILE A 77 -7.76 10.17 12.46
CA ILE A 77 -8.85 9.49 13.21
C ILE A 77 -10.17 9.57 12.44
N ARG A 78 -10.50 10.74 11.86
CA ARG A 78 -11.71 10.90 11.06
C ARG A 78 -11.69 9.99 9.83
N SER A 79 -10.57 9.93 9.11
CA SER A 79 -10.40 9.06 7.95
C SER A 79 -10.55 7.57 8.34
N LEU A 80 -9.83 7.13 9.38
CA LEU A 80 -9.90 5.74 9.88
C LEU A 80 -11.33 5.33 10.27
N ARG A 81 -12.08 6.23 10.92
CA ARG A 81 -13.50 5.98 11.26
C ARG A 81 -14.37 5.86 10.01
N SER A 82 -14.13 6.69 8.99
CA SER A 82 -14.88 6.61 7.73
C SER A 82 -14.61 5.30 6.97
N ILE A 83 -13.38 4.79 7.01
CA ILE A 83 -13.06 3.48 6.44
C ILE A 83 -13.74 2.35 7.23
N CYS A 84 -13.70 2.40 8.57
CA CYS A 84 -14.41 1.44 9.41
C CYS A 84 -15.92 1.43 9.13
N GLU A 85 -16.51 2.60 8.90
CA GLU A 85 -17.90 2.72 8.48
C GLU A 85 -18.14 2.08 7.10
N ALA A 86 -17.26 2.32 6.13
CA ALA A 86 -17.35 1.73 4.79
C ALA A 86 -17.26 0.20 4.80
N VAL A 87 -16.37 -0.38 5.61
CA VAL A 87 -16.30 -1.85 5.79
C VAL A 87 -17.60 -2.40 6.35
N LYS A 88 -18.22 -1.74 7.34
CA LYS A 88 -19.48 -2.19 7.94
C LYS A 88 -20.68 -2.08 7.00
N LYS A 89 -20.73 -1.03 6.19
CA LYS A 89 -21.82 -0.79 5.23
C LYS A 89 -21.65 -1.59 3.93
N GLY A 90 -20.42 -2.00 3.62
CA GLY A 90 -20.03 -2.47 2.30
C GLY A 90 -19.77 -1.31 1.34
N THR A 91 -19.08 -1.61 0.24
CA THR A 91 -18.86 -0.72 -0.89
C THR A 91 -19.60 -1.24 -2.12
N THR A 92 -19.91 -0.37 -3.06
CA THR A 92 -20.52 -0.74 -4.35
C THR A 92 -19.49 -1.29 -5.33
N GLY A 93 -18.22 -0.91 -5.18
CA GLY A 93 -17.10 -1.35 -6.02
C GLY A 93 -16.18 -2.33 -5.31
N ALA A 94 -14.87 -2.07 -5.37
CA ALA A 94 -13.84 -2.90 -4.76
C ALA A 94 -14.04 -3.09 -3.24
N GLU A 95 -13.79 -4.30 -2.74
CA GLU A 95 -13.83 -4.64 -1.31
C GLU A 95 -12.66 -4.01 -0.54
N ILE A 96 -12.91 -3.59 0.70
CA ILE A 96 -11.86 -3.07 1.59
C ILE A 96 -11.33 -4.22 2.45
N LEU A 97 -10.06 -4.60 2.28
CA LEU A 97 -9.43 -5.70 3.03
C LEU A 97 -8.82 -5.27 4.37
N GLY A 98 -8.75 -3.96 4.60
CA GLY A 98 -8.10 -3.36 5.75
C GLY A 98 -7.67 -1.93 5.45
N ILE A 99 -6.69 -1.44 6.18
CA ILE A 99 -6.16 -0.09 6.03
C ILE A 99 -4.64 -0.15 5.90
N HIS A 100 -4.12 0.64 4.96
CA HIS A 100 -2.72 1.02 4.94
C HIS A 100 -2.58 2.40 5.59
N MET A 101 -1.81 2.48 6.66
CA MET A 101 -1.47 3.73 7.31
C MET A 101 -0.13 4.24 6.79
N GLU A 102 -0.13 5.12 5.79
CA GLU A 102 1.10 5.74 5.28
C GLU A 102 1.43 7.02 6.08
N GLY A 103 2.43 6.91 6.94
CA GLY A 103 2.73 7.94 7.95
C GLY A 103 1.79 7.88 9.17
N PRO A 104 1.90 8.82 10.12
CA PRO A 104 2.75 10.01 10.13
C PRO A 104 4.18 9.75 10.63
N TYR A 105 4.56 8.48 10.81
CA TYR A 105 5.83 8.03 11.41
C TYR A 105 6.97 7.90 10.39
N ILE A 106 7.24 8.98 9.66
CA ILE A 106 8.18 9.02 8.54
C ILE A 106 9.35 9.97 8.81
N ASN A 107 10.36 9.95 7.93
CA ASN A 107 11.49 10.87 8.02
C ASN A 107 11.18 12.18 7.26
N PRO A 108 11.29 13.37 7.90
CA PRO A 108 11.12 14.66 7.25
C PRO A 108 11.99 14.89 6.00
N GLU A 109 13.22 14.38 5.98
CA GLU A 109 14.12 14.49 4.82
C GLU A 109 13.61 13.73 3.59
N LYS A 110 12.66 12.81 3.80
CA LYS A 110 12.07 11.94 2.80
C LYS A 110 10.55 12.09 2.76
N LYS A 111 10.03 13.27 3.12
CA LYS A 111 8.58 13.55 3.16
C LYS A 111 7.86 13.36 1.82
N GLY A 112 8.51 13.55 0.67
CA GLY A 112 7.82 13.51 -0.63
C GLY A 112 6.67 14.52 -0.67
N ALA A 113 5.46 14.06 -0.96
CA ALA A 113 4.24 14.88 -0.96
C ALA A 113 3.61 15.08 0.45
N GLN A 114 4.15 14.44 1.48
CA GLN A 114 3.65 14.51 2.85
C GLN A 114 3.96 15.88 3.48
N LYS A 115 3.02 16.42 4.27
CA LYS A 115 3.20 17.70 4.95
C LYS A 115 4.15 17.56 6.13
N GLU A 116 5.25 18.30 6.08
CA GLU A 116 6.32 18.22 7.10
C GLU A 116 5.82 18.55 8.51
N GLU A 117 4.94 19.55 8.63
CA GLU A 117 4.33 19.99 9.91
C GLU A 117 3.47 18.91 10.58
N ASP A 118 2.97 17.95 9.80
CA ASP A 118 2.12 16.85 10.27
C ASP A 118 2.93 15.57 10.53
N ILE A 119 4.25 15.55 10.25
CA ILE A 119 5.13 14.41 10.56
C ILE A 119 5.31 14.32 12.07
N LYS A 120 5.10 13.13 12.62
CA LYS A 120 5.10 12.90 14.07
C LYS A 120 6.24 12.01 14.51
N LYS A 121 6.67 12.24 15.75
CA LYS A 121 7.48 11.27 16.48
C LYS A 121 6.67 10.00 16.68
N ILE A 122 7.37 8.87 16.66
CA ILE A 122 6.76 7.56 16.86
C ILE A 122 6.25 7.44 18.30
N SER A 123 5.00 7.01 18.45
CA SER A 123 4.37 6.68 19.72
C SER A 123 3.48 5.47 19.54
N ILE A 124 3.71 4.44 20.35
CA ILE A 124 2.87 3.24 20.35
C ILE A 124 1.48 3.58 20.89
N GLU A 125 1.39 4.47 21.88
CA GLU A 125 0.13 4.94 22.46
C GLU A 125 -0.73 5.63 21.41
N GLU A 126 -0.14 6.52 20.60
CA GLU A 126 -0.87 7.17 19.52
C GLU A 126 -1.27 6.17 18.42
N PHE A 127 -0.40 5.21 18.08
CA PHE A 127 -0.75 4.15 17.16
C PHE A 127 -1.95 3.32 17.66
N LEU A 128 -2.01 3.01 18.96
CA LEU A 128 -3.14 2.30 19.56
C LEU A 128 -4.45 3.07 19.41
N GLU A 129 -4.42 4.39 19.57
CA GLU A 129 -5.59 5.25 19.33
C GLU A 129 -6.04 5.20 17.87
N PHE A 130 -5.09 5.24 16.92
CA PHE A 130 -5.40 5.08 15.49
C PHE A 130 -5.99 3.70 15.20
N ASN A 131 -5.36 2.63 15.69
CA ASN A 131 -5.84 1.28 15.46
C ASN A 131 -7.25 1.08 16.06
N GLN A 132 -7.50 1.59 17.26
CA GLN A 132 -8.83 1.57 17.85
C GLN A 132 -9.85 2.37 17.02
N ALA A 133 -9.50 3.58 16.56
CA ALA A 133 -10.37 4.39 15.72
C ALA A 133 -10.72 3.72 14.38
N SER A 134 -9.81 2.89 13.85
CA SER A 134 -10.04 2.07 12.67
C SER A 134 -10.93 0.85 12.91
N GLY A 135 -11.24 0.51 14.16
CA GLY A 135 -11.87 -0.77 14.49
C GLY A 135 -10.92 -1.97 14.34
N ASN A 136 -9.62 -1.75 14.55
CA ASN A 136 -8.54 -2.73 14.37
C ASN A 136 -8.42 -3.26 12.92
N LEU A 137 -8.65 -2.38 11.94
CA LEU A 137 -8.59 -2.71 10.52
C LEU A 137 -7.23 -2.40 9.88
N ILE A 138 -6.28 -1.81 10.61
CA ILE A 138 -4.93 -1.54 10.09
C ILE A 138 -4.22 -2.86 9.80
N ARG A 139 -3.74 -3.03 8.56
CA ARG A 139 -3.01 -4.22 8.09
C ARG A 139 -1.58 -3.90 7.66
N LEU A 140 -1.33 -2.67 7.24
CA LEU A 140 -0.05 -2.21 6.72
C LEU A 140 0.26 -0.83 7.30
N VAL A 141 1.49 -0.61 7.74
CA VAL A 141 1.96 0.68 8.27
C VAL A 141 3.29 1.04 7.60
N THR A 142 3.33 2.16 6.91
CA THR A 142 4.59 2.73 6.40
C THR A 142 5.29 3.52 7.50
N ILE A 143 6.54 3.17 7.77
CA ILE A 143 7.35 3.72 8.86
C ILE A 143 8.81 3.90 8.43
N ALA A 144 9.46 4.95 8.93
CA ALA A 144 10.89 5.16 8.78
C ALA A 144 11.66 4.47 9.93
N PRO A 145 12.35 3.33 9.68
CA PRO A 145 12.95 2.51 10.75
C PRO A 145 14.14 3.16 11.47
N GLU A 146 14.73 4.21 10.90
CA GLU A 146 15.79 4.99 11.53
C GLU A 146 15.30 5.98 12.58
N MET A 147 13.99 6.24 12.63
CA MET A 147 13.42 7.20 13.57
C MET A 147 13.38 6.63 15.00
N PRO A 148 13.63 7.46 16.03
CA PRO A 148 13.59 6.99 17.42
C PRO A 148 12.25 6.35 17.78
N GLY A 149 12.28 5.13 18.34
CA GLY A 149 11.09 4.35 18.71
C GLY A 149 10.54 3.44 17.61
N ALA A 150 11.09 3.49 16.39
CA ALA A 150 10.59 2.70 15.26
C ALA A 150 10.73 1.20 15.48
N ILE A 151 11.87 0.75 16.04
CA ILE A 151 12.12 -0.67 16.26
C ILE A 151 11.11 -1.27 17.25
N GLU A 152 10.75 -0.53 18.30
CA GLU A 152 9.76 -0.92 19.28
C GLU A 152 8.36 -1.02 18.65
N LEU A 153 7.98 -0.04 17.84
CA LEU A 153 6.71 -0.08 17.11
C LEU A 153 6.68 -1.22 16.08
N ILE A 154 7.75 -1.44 15.31
CA ILE A 154 7.85 -2.56 14.36
C ILE A 154 7.66 -3.92 15.06
N LYS A 155 8.32 -4.13 16.21
CA LYS A 155 8.12 -5.34 17.03
C LYS A 155 6.68 -5.50 17.51
N TYR A 156 6.06 -4.39 17.90
CA TYR A 156 4.65 -4.38 18.30
C TYR A 156 3.75 -4.79 17.12
N LEU A 157 3.90 -4.15 15.95
CA LEU A 157 3.13 -4.44 14.75
C LEU A 157 3.25 -5.91 14.33
N TYR A 158 4.48 -6.44 14.30
CA TYR A 158 4.74 -7.85 14.01
C TYR A 158 3.98 -8.80 14.96
N LYS A 159 3.99 -8.53 16.26
CA LYS A 159 3.24 -9.33 17.26
C LYS A 159 1.72 -9.24 17.08
N GLN A 160 1.21 -8.16 16.50
CA GLN A 160 -0.21 -8.00 16.19
C GLN A 160 -0.60 -8.56 14.82
N GLY A 161 0.35 -9.09 14.04
CA GLY A 161 0.11 -9.52 12.65
C GLY A 161 -0.16 -8.35 11.69
N ILE A 162 0.36 -7.16 12.00
CA ILE A 162 0.30 -5.96 11.16
C ILE A 162 1.66 -5.81 10.46
N ILE A 163 1.63 -5.59 9.14
CA ILE A 163 2.84 -5.47 8.34
C ILE A 163 3.45 -4.09 8.56
N ALA A 164 4.73 -4.06 8.93
CA ALA A 164 5.54 -2.84 8.89
C ALA A 164 6.27 -2.75 7.55
N SER A 165 6.17 -1.59 6.90
CA SER A 165 6.77 -1.28 5.61
C SER A 165 7.73 -0.12 5.72
N VAL A 166 8.95 -0.27 5.18
CA VAL A 166 9.89 0.86 5.13
C VAL A 166 9.56 1.74 3.93
N GLY A 167 9.31 3.02 4.20
CA GLY A 167 9.02 4.03 3.20
C GLY A 167 9.24 5.42 3.80
N HIS A 168 9.37 6.44 2.95
CA HIS A 168 9.66 7.80 3.40
C HIS A 168 10.83 7.86 4.40
N SER A 169 11.91 7.13 4.08
CA SER A 169 12.97 6.79 5.01
C SER A 169 14.34 7.09 4.41
N ASN A 170 15.18 7.77 5.18
CA ASN A 170 16.59 7.96 4.91
C ASN A 170 17.45 6.92 5.65
N ALA A 171 16.92 5.74 5.99
CA ALA A 171 17.66 4.71 6.70
C ALA A 171 18.89 4.22 5.92
N THR A 172 19.98 3.99 6.65
CA THR A 172 21.09 3.16 6.18
C THR A 172 20.62 1.71 5.98
N TYR A 173 21.36 0.95 5.18
CA TYR A 173 21.14 -0.48 5.04
C TYR A 173 21.11 -1.19 6.41
N ALA A 174 22.06 -0.87 7.30
CA ALA A 174 22.13 -1.48 8.64
C ALA A 174 20.88 -1.20 9.50
N GLN A 175 20.30 0.00 9.39
CA GLN A 175 19.04 0.34 10.09
C GLN A 175 17.85 -0.43 9.53
N VAL A 176 17.79 -0.63 8.20
CA VAL A 176 16.75 -1.48 7.60
C VAL A 176 16.90 -2.93 8.05
N GLN A 177 18.12 -3.47 8.10
CA GLN A 177 18.39 -4.82 8.62
C GLN A 177 17.96 -4.97 10.09
N ALA A 178 18.21 -3.96 10.93
CA ALA A 178 17.69 -3.93 12.30
C ALA A 178 16.15 -3.94 12.34
N GLY A 179 15.51 -3.23 11.41
CA GLY A 179 14.06 -3.29 11.18
C GLY A 179 13.59 -4.70 10.81
N ILE A 180 14.27 -5.39 9.88
CA ILE A 180 13.94 -6.76 9.47
C ILE A 180 14.02 -7.71 10.66
N GLN A 181 15.07 -7.62 11.47
CA GLN A 181 15.21 -8.40 12.71
C GLN A 181 14.09 -8.12 13.73
N ALA A 182 13.49 -6.93 13.66
CA ALA A 182 12.36 -6.52 14.48
C ALA A 182 10.99 -6.97 13.92
N GLY A 183 10.92 -7.43 12.66
CA GLY A 183 9.69 -7.88 12.00
C GLY A 183 9.26 -7.03 10.79
N LEU A 184 10.07 -6.06 10.35
CA LEU A 184 9.86 -5.34 9.08
C LEU A 184 9.91 -6.34 7.91
N SER A 185 8.90 -6.31 7.06
CA SER A 185 8.74 -7.31 5.98
C SER A 185 8.32 -6.72 4.64
N HIS A 186 8.23 -5.38 4.55
CA HIS A 186 7.72 -4.70 3.37
C HIS A 186 8.49 -3.42 3.04
N VAL A 187 8.44 -2.99 1.78
CA VAL A 187 9.01 -1.73 1.30
C VAL A 187 7.94 -0.99 0.51
N THR A 188 7.62 0.23 0.92
CA THR A 188 6.61 1.09 0.30
C THR A 188 7.19 1.73 -0.95
N HIS A 189 6.42 1.74 -2.06
CA HIS A 189 6.75 2.34 -3.38
C HIS A 189 8.24 2.41 -3.71
N THR A 190 8.91 1.25 -3.76
CA THR A 190 10.36 1.09 -3.91
C THR A 190 10.98 2.10 -4.89
N PHE A 191 12.12 2.67 -4.50
CA PHE A 191 12.86 3.78 -5.13
C PHE A 191 12.34 5.19 -4.81
N ASN A 192 11.05 5.36 -4.49
CA ASN A 192 10.45 6.66 -4.23
C ASN A 192 10.64 7.07 -2.76
N ALA A 193 10.91 8.36 -2.52
CA ALA A 193 11.04 8.93 -1.18
C ALA A 193 11.91 8.10 -0.20
N MET A 194 13.02 7.51 -0.66
CA MET A 194 13.87 6.69 0.20
C MET A 194 15.37 6.92 -0.05
N ARG A 195 16.23 6.38 0.81
CA ARG A 195 17.68 6.37 0.56
C ARG A 195 18.00 5.45 -0.61
N GLY A 196 18.62 6.01 -1.65
CA GLY A 196 19.02 5.30 -2.85
C GLY A 196 20.20 4.34 -2.65
N LEU A 197 20.54 3.62 -3.72
CA LEU A 197 21.63 2.66 -3.73
C LEU A 197 22.98 3.35 -3.97
N HIS A 198 23.92 3.17 -3.04
CA HIS A 198 25.32 3.52 -3.23
C HIS A 198 26.21 2.31 -2.90
N HIS A 199 27.28 2.08 -3.65
CA HIS A 199 28.11 0.85 -3.56
C HIS A 199 28.77 0.60 -2.20
N ARG A 200 28.97 1.65 -1.38
CA ARG A 200 29.51 1.54 -0.01
C ARG A 200 28.45 1.63 1.10
N GLU A 201 27.26 2.12 0.78
CA GLU A 201 26.16 2.28 1.73
C GLU A 201 24.87 2.07 0.94
N PRO A 202 24.36 0.83 0.88
CA PRO A 202 23.30 0.49 -0.05
C PRO A 202 21.94 1.13 0.26
N GLY A 203 21.75 1.68 1.48
CA GLY A 203 20.52 2.35 1.89
C GLY A 203 19.28 1.44 1.85
N VAL A 204 18.11 2.07 1.75
CA VAL A 204 16.81 1.38 1.67
C VAL A 204 16.69 0.62 0.35
N VAL A 205 17.09 1.22 -0.77
CA VAL A 205 17.02 0.55 -2.08
C VAL A 205 17.88 -0.71 -2.12
N GLY A 206 19.09 -0.68 -1.56
CA GLY A 206 19.93 -1.86 -1.47
C GLY A 206 19.29 -2.96 -0.63
N ALA A 207 18.68 -2.60 0.51
CA ALA A 207 17.95 -3.57 1.33
C ALA A 207 16.74 -4.17 0.58
N ALA A 208 15.97 -3.34 -0.13
CA ALA A 208 14.84 -3.80 -0.93
C ALA A 208 15.27 -4.85 -1.97
N LEU A 209 16.36 -4.59 -2.70
CA LEU A 209 16.89 -5.46 -3.75
C LEU A 209 17.52 -6.75 -3.19
N SER A 210 18.21 -6.68 -2.04
CA SER A 210 19.04 -7.80 -1.56
C SER A 210 18.38 -8.69 -0.51
N SER A 211 17.32 -8.23 0.15
CA SER A 211 16.75 -8.94 1.32
C SER A 211 15.53 -9.77 0.91
N PRO A 212 15.57 -11.11 0.93
CA PRO A 212 14.46 -11.97 0.53
C PRO A 212 13.24 -11.88 1.47
N GLU A 213 13.43 -11.41 2.70
CA GLU A 213 12.38 -11.21 3.70
C GLU A 213 11.42 -10.10 3.29
N LEU A 214 11.89 -9.11 2.53
CA LEU A 214 11.13 -7.94 2.13
C LEU A 214 10.33 -8.21 0.85
N THR A 215 9.01 -8.11 0.92
CA THR A 215 8.18 -7.85 -0.25
C THR A 215 8.31 -6.37 -0.63
N VAL A 216 8.28 -6.03 -1.91
CA VAL A 216 8.53 -4.68 -2.42
C VAL A 216 7.36 -4.18 -3.24
N GLU A 217 6.81 -3.03 -2.87
CA GLU A 217 5.82 -2.31 -3.68
C GLU A 217 6.52 -1.60 -4.84
N ILE A 218 5.85 -1.53 -5.99
CA ILE A 218 6.28 -0.70 -7.12
C ILE A 218 5.10 -0.07 -7.84
N VAL A 219 5.22 1.24 -8.10
CA VAL A 219 4.32 1.98 -9.00
C VAL A 219 4.84 1.81 -10.42
N ALA A 220 4.13 1.00 -11.21
CA ALA A 220 4.58 0.56 -12.53
C ALA A 220 4.03 1.41 -13.71
N ASP A 221 4.00 2.73 -13.54
CA ASP A 221 3.46 3.68 -14.55
C ASP A 221 4.50 4.17 -15.58
N GLY A 222 5.78 3.87 -15.35
CA GLY A 222 6.91 4.32 -16.20
C GLY A 222 7.35 5.76 -15.95
N ILE A 223 6.70 6.47 -15.02
CA ILE A 223 7.00 7.85 -14.61
C ILE A 223 7.71 7.84 -13.26
N HIS A 224 7.14 7.16 -12.26
CA HIS A 224 7.73 7.03 -10.93
C HIS A 224 9.04 6.24 -10.98
N VAL A 225 9.06 5.18 -11.77
CA VAL A 225 10.23 4.31 -11.94
C VAL A 225 10.49 4.09 -13.41
N HIS A 226 11.74 4.28 -13.84
CA HIS A 226 12.12 3.99 -15.23
C HIS A 226 12.01 2.48 -15.50
N THR A 227 11.52 2.08 -16.68
CA THR A 227 11.28 0.66 -17.03
C THR A 227 12.52 -0.24 -16.91
N VAL A 228 13.71 0.30 -17.20
CA VAL A 228 14.99 -0.41 -16.97
C VAL A 228 15.21 -0.72 -15.49
N VAL A 229 14.84 0.19 -14.58
CA VAL A 229 14.96 -0.02 -13.13
C VAL A 229 13.93 -1.06 -12.66
N MET A 230 12.71 -1.03 -13.21
CA MET A 230 11.72 -2.09 -12.96
C MET A 230 12.25 -3.47 -13.38
N LYS A 231 12.91 -3.55 -14.54
CA LYS A 231 13.53 -4.79 -15.02
C LYS A 231 14.63 -5.27 -14.08
N ILE A 232 15.46 -4.38 -13.56
CA ILE A 232 16.48 -4.71 -12.54
C ILE A 232 15.80 -5.28 -11.29
N LEU A 233 14.75 -4.62 -10.79
CA LEU A 233 14.01 -5.10 -9.61
C LEU A 233 13.51 -6.53 -9.81
N ILE A 234 12.83 -6.79 -10.94
CA ILE A 234 12.32 -8.12 -11.31
C ILE A 234 13.43 -9.17 -11.40
N GLN A 235 14.61 -8.80 -11.87
CA GLN A 235 15.74 -9.72 -11.96
C GLN A 235 16.40 -10.00 -10.61
N THR A 236 16.32 -9.06 -9.66
CA THR A 236 16.93 -9.20 -8.33
C THR A 236 16.01 -9.84 -7.30
N LYS A 237 14.69 -9.68 -7.44
CA LYS A 237 13.70 -10.22 -6.52
C LYS A 237 13.13 -11.51 -7.07
N GLU A 238 12.78 -12.43 -6.16
CA GLU A 238 11.90 -13.53 -6.51
C GLU A 238 10.52 -12.95 -6.89
N ASN A 239 9.90 -13.47 -7.95
CA ASN A 239 8.66 -12.91 -8.51
C ASN A 239 7.53 -12.78 -7.47
N GLU A 240 7.50 -13.64 -6.45
CA GLU A 240 6.49 -13.62 -5.38
C GLU A 240 6.73 -12.54 -4.31
N LYS A 241 7.80 -11.74 -4.44
CA LYS A 241 8.16 -10.65 -3.53
C LYS A 241 7.98 -9.27 -4.14
N ILE A 242 7.33 -9.14 -5.28
CA ILE A 242 7.00 -7.85 -5.90
C ILE A 242 5.48 -7.68 -5.89
N VAL A 243 5.01 -6.52 -5.42
CA VAL A 243 3.60 -6.13 -5.46
C VAL A 243 3.45 -4.88 -6.30
N LEU A 244 2.58 -4.95 -7.30
CA LEU A 244 2.17 -3.78 -8.07
C LEU A 244 1.15 -2.99 -7.24
N ILE A 245 1.36 -1.69 -7.13
CA ILE A 245 0.43 -0.74 -6.51
C ILE A 245 0.17 0.41 -7.47
N THR A 246 -0.94 1.12 -7.27
CA THR A 246 -1.18 2.35 -8.02
C THR A 246 -0.58 3.58 -7.36
N ASP A 247 -0.55 3.63 -6.02
CA ASP A 247 -0.30 4.88 -5.28
C ASP A 247 -1.22 6.02 -5.78
N ALA A 248 -2.44 5.65 -6.21
CA ALA A 248 -3.34 6.56 -6.90
C ALA A 248 -3.86 7.64 -5.94
N MET A 249 -3.85 8.88 -6.41
CA MET A 249 -4.39 10.03 -5.69
C MET A 249 -5.78 10.43 -6.22
N ARG A 250 -6.37 11.48 -5.62
CA ARG A 250 -7.65 12.09 -6.01
C ARG A 250 -7.89 12.19 -7.53
N ALA A 251 -6.87 12.61 -8.27
CA ALA A 251 -6.98 12.89 -9.70
C ALA A 251 -7.04 11.65 -10.59
N ALA A 252 -6.76 10.45 -10.04
CA ALA A 252 -6.80 9.22 -10.81
C ALA A 252 -8.19 9.02 -11.46
N CYS A 253 -8.17 8.64 -12.74
CA CYS A 253 -9.36 8.43 -13.57
C CYS A 253 -10.21 9.69 -13.84
N LEU A 254 -9.66 10.89 -13.64
CA LEU A 254 -10.23 12.15 -14.14
C LEU A 254 -9.56 12.57 -15.45
N LYS A 255 -10.22 13.48 -16.19
CA LYS A 255 -9.62 14.12 -17.36
C LYS A 255 -8.51 15.07 -16.91
N GLU A 256 -7.48 15.21 -17.75
CA GLU A 256 -6.50 16.29 -17.60
C GLU A 256 -7.24 17.64 -17.58
N GLY A 257 -6.84 18.50 -16.64
CA GLY A 257 -7.42 19.83 -16.42
C GLY A 257 -6.70 20.92 -17.19
#